data_AF-A0A0D1KHL1-F1
#
_entry.id   AF-A0A0D1KHL1-F1
#
_cell.length_a   1.000
_cell.length_b   1.000
_cell.length_c   1.000
_cell.angle_alpha   90.00
_cell.angle_beta   90.00
_cell.angle_gamma   90.00
#
_symmetry.space_group_name_H-M   'P 1'
#
loop_
_entity.id
_entity.type
_entity.pdbx_description
1 polymer ?
#
loop_
_entity_poly.entity_id
_entity_poly.type
_entity_poly.pdbx_seq_one_letter_code
_entity_poly.pdbx_strand_id
1 'polypeptide(L)' 'MLKDDKQFFPPYDCSPVVTEKVLKEHPELEGIIKKMLGKIDTATMQELNYEVDGNLKEPSVVAKEYLEKHHYFES' A
#
# COMPACT_ATOMS: atom_id res chain seq x y z
N MET A 1 18.51 -9.29 2.42
CA MET A 1 17.27 -10.06 2.18
C MET A 1 17.62 -11.40 1.57
N LEU A 2 17.13 -12.49 2.15
CA LEU A 2 17.10 -13.78 1.46
C LEU A 2 15.93 -13.71 0.46
N LYS A 3 16.17 -13.93 -0.83
CA LYS A 3 15.06 -14.03 -1.79
C LYS A 3 14.30 -15.32 -1.50
N ASP A 4 12.98 -15.25 -1.46
CA ASP A 4 12.13 -16.43 -1.38
C ASP A 4 12.04 -17.08 -2.76
N ASP A 5 13.10 -17.78 -3.15
CA ASP A 5 13.29 -18.36 -4.48
C ASP A 5 12.28 -19.47 -4.79
N LYS A 6 11.55 -19.94 -3.78
CA LYS A 6 10.59 -21.05 -3.87
C LYS A 6 9.13 -20.60 -3.90
N GLN A 7 8.86 -19.29 -3.89
CA GLN A 7 7.50 -18.74 -3.74
C GLN A 7 6.76 -19.40 -2.58
N PHE A 8 7.46 -19.65 -1.47
CA PHE A 8 6.88 -20.28 -0.30
C PHE A 8 5.81 -19.38 0.33
N PHE A 9 5.99 -18.07 0.21
CA PHE A 9 4.97 -17.09 0.51
C PHE A 9 4.20 -16.69 -0.77
N PRO A 10 2.86 -16.59 -0.72
CA PRO A 10 2.06 -16.09 -1.83
C PRO A 10 2.55 -14.68 -2.23
N PRO A 11 2.43 -14.29 -3.51
CA PRO A 11 2.88 -12.99 -3.96
C PRO A 11 2.27 -11.89 -3.08
N TYR A 12 3.13 -11.11 -2.42
CA TYR A 12 2.76 -9.92 -1.65
C TYR A 12 2.45 -8.74 -2.56
N ASP A 13 1.86 -9.01 -3.73
CA ASP A 13 1.44 -7.97 -4.65
C ASP A 13 0.21 -7.29 -4.05
N CYS A 14 0.45 -6.10 -3.49
CA CYS A 14 -0.61 -5.26 -2.98
C CYS A 14 -1.42 -4.71 -4.15
N SER A 15 -2.59 -5.29 -4.39
CA SER A 15 -3.58 -4.73 -5.30
C SER A 15 -4.68 -4.00 -4.50
N PRO A 16 -4.92 -2.71 -4.77
CA PRO A 16 -6.11 -2.05 -4.26
C PRO A 16 -7.36 -2.70 -4.85
N VAL A 17 -8.38 -2.93 -4.03
CA VAL A 17 -9.67 -3.50 -4.44
C VAL A 17 -10.77 -2.52 -4.06
N VAL A 18 -11.54 -2.08 -5.05
CA VAL A 18 -12.71 -1.20 -4.85
C VAL A 18 -13.92 -1.81 -5.54
N THR A 19 -15.08 -1.73 -4.88
CA THR A 19 -16.31 -2.29 -5.42
C THR A 19 -16.79 -1.48 -6.63
N GLU A 20 -17.38 -2.17 -7.62
CA GLU A 20 -17.94 -1.50 -8.80
C GLU A 20 -18.97 -0.42 -8.45
N LYS A 21 -19.73 -0.62 -7.37
CA LYS A 21 -20.71 0.36 -6.88
C LYS A 21 -20.02 1.68 -6.53
N VAL A 22 -18.95 1.63 -5.73
CA VAL A 22 -18.21 2.81 -5.29
C VAL A 22 -17.52 3.49 -6.48
N LEU A 23 -16.97 2.72 -7.44
CA LEU A 23 -16.39 3.30 -8.66
C LEU A 23 -17.42 4.00 -9.55
N LYS A 24 -18.66 3.51 -9.60
CA LYS A 24 -19.75 4.16 -10.35
C LYS A 24 -20.25 5.42 -9.67
N GLU A 25 -20.29 5.43 -8.34
CA GLU A 25 -20.68 6.60 -7.53
C GLU A 25 -19.56 7.67 -7.51
N HIS A 26 -18.30 7.25 -7.58
CA HIS A 26 -17.11 8.09 -7.50
C HIS A 26 -16.06 7.70 -8.56
N PRO A 27 -16.28 8.03 -9.85
CA PRO A 27 -15.37 7.69 -10.94
C PRO A 27 -13.98 8.33 -10.79
N GLU A 28 -13.86 9.44 -10.06
CA GLU A 28 -12.59 10.10 -9.73
C GLU A 28 -11.62 9.18 -8.97
N LEU A 29 -12.15 8.20 -8.22
CA LEU A 29 -11.33 7.26 -7.46
C LEU A 29 -10.49 6.38 -8.37
N GLU A 30 -10.96 6.05 -9.58
CA GLU A 30 -10.20 5.20 -10.51
C GLU A 30 -8.82 5.82 -10.83
N GLY A 31 -8.79 7.13 -11.11
CA GLY A 31 -7.55 7.85 -11.38
C GLY A 31 -6.63 7.90 -10.15
N ILE A 32 -7.19 8.12 -8.96
CA ILE A 32 -6.45 8.21 -7.71
C ILE A 32 -5.86 6.85 -7.32
N ILE A 33 -6.65 5.79 -7.37
CA ILE A 33 -6.24 4.42 -7.05
C ILE A 33 -5.16 3.94 -8.01
N LYS A 34 -5.28 4.28 -9.30
CA LYS A 34 -4.24 3.95 -10.30
C LYS A 34 -2.88 4.57 -9.99
N LYS A 35 -2.82 5.75 -9.35
CA LYS A 35 -1.54 6.35 -8.94
C LYS A 35 -0.80 5.51 -7.90
N MET A 36 -1.53 4.69 -7.12
CA MET A 36 -0.99 3.84 -6.07
C MET A 36 -0.63 2.41 -6.54
N LEU A 37 -1.10 2.00 -7.73
CA LEU A 37 -0.79 0.67 -8.27
C LEU A 37 0.72 0.48 -8.45
N GLY A 38 1.24 -0.62 -7.89
CA GLY A 38 2.65 -1.00 -8.01
C GLY A 38 3.63 -0.08 -7.27
N LYS A 39 3.14 0.78 -6.35
CA LYS A 39 3.98 1.70 -5.58
C LYS A 39 4.57 1.12 -4.30
N ILE A 40 3.90 0.11 -3.75
CA ILE A 40 4.35 -0.58 -2.54
C ILE A 40 4.83 -1.95 -2.98
N ASP A 41 6.16 -2.09 -3.10
CA ASP A 41 6.78 -3.39 -3.33
C ASP A 41 6.94 -4.18 -2.01
N THR A 42 7.38 -5.43 -2.11
CA THR A 42 7.54 -6.30 -0.94
C THR A 42 8.50 -5.72 0.10
N ALA A 43 9.58 -5.07 -0.32
CA ALA A 43 10.55 -4.47 0.60
C ALA A 43 9.94 -3.30 1.38
N THR A 44 9.20 -2.44 0.68
CA THR A 44 8.47 -1.32 1.28
C THR A 44 7.43 -1.84 2.27
N MET A 45 6.63 -2.85 1.91
CA MET A 45 5.63 -3.41 2.82
C MET A 45 6.24 -4.02 4.08
N GLN A 46 7.41 -4.66 3.97
CA GLN A 46 8.14 -5.18 5.12
C GLN A 46 8.61 -4.07 6.06
N GLU A 47 9.10 -2.95 5.51
CA GLU A 47 9.48 -1.77 6.30
C GLU A 47 8.27 -1.17 7.03
N LEU A 48 7.14 -1.01 6.33
CA LEU A 48 5.91 -0.50 6.94
C LEU A 48 5.39 -1.40 8.07
N ASN A 49 5.43 -2.73 7.87
CA ASN A 49 5.06 -3.67 8.93
C ASN A 49 6.02 -3.63 10.12
N TYR A 50 7.33 -3.42 9.88
CA TYR A 50 8.29 -3.27 10.97
C TYR A 50 8.04 -2.01 11.80
N GLU A 51 7.64 -0.91 11.19
CA GLU A 51 7.25 0.30 11.93
C GLU A 51 6.05 0.06 12.85
N VAL A 52 5.11 -0.80 12.46
CA VAL A 52 3.96 -1.17 13.28
C VAL A 52 4.36 -2.15 14.38
N ASP A 53 4.93 -3.30 14.01
CA ASP A 53 5.17 -4.40 14.95
C ASP A 53 6.42 -4.19 15.80
N GLY A 54 7.48 -3.63 15.20
CA GLY A 54 8.77 -3.41 15.86
C GLY A 54 8.81 -2.11 16.65
N ASN A 55 8.32 -1.02 16.06
CA ASN A 55 8.33 0.31 16.69
C ASN A 55 7.01 0.67 17.40
N LEU A 56 6.02 -0.24 17.40
CA LEU A 56 4.71 -0.06 18.05
C LEU A 56 3.97 1.20 17.58
N LYS A 57 4.18 1.62 16.33
CA LYS A 57 3.43 2.73 15.75
C LYS A 57 2.04 2.28 15.34
N GLU A 58 1.07 3.17 15.49
CA GLU A 58 -0.27 2.95 14.98
C GLU A 58 -0.26 2.80 13.44
N PRO A 59 -0.90 1.76 12.88
CA PRO A 59 -0.93 1.53 11.42
C PRO A 59 -1.44 2.73 10.62
N SER A 60 -2.39 3.48 11.18
CA SER A 60 -2.94 4.69 10.56
C SER A 60 -1.92 5.81 10.45
N VAL A 61 -1.01 5.94 11.43
CA VAL A 61 0.08 6.92 11.42
C VAL A 61 1.11 6.53 10.37
N VAL A 62 1.55 5.26 10.36
CA VAL A 62 2.50 4.73 9.38
C VAL A 62 1.98 4.90 7.95
N ALA A 63 0.70 4.58 7.71
CA ALA A 63 0.07 4.77 6.41
C ALA A 63 0.02 6.25 6.01
N LYS A 64 -0.37 7.14 6.93
CA LYS A 64 -0.41 8.59 6.67
C LYS A 64 0.98 9.14 6.32
N GLU A 65 1.98 8.83 7.13
CA GLU A 65 3.37 9.27 6.90
C GLU A 65 3.90 8.79 5.56
N TYR A 66 3.62 7.53 5.18
CA TYR A 66 3.98 7.00 3.87
C TYR A 66 3.29 7.77 2.74
N LEU A 67 1.98 7.99 2.84
CA LEU A 67 1.21 8.66 1.80
C LEU A 67 1.63 10.14 1.63
N GLU A 68 1.94 10.83 2.72
CA GLU A 68 2.43 12.22 2.71
C GLU A 68 3.85 12.31 2.13
N LYS A 69 4.78 11.44 2.57
CA LYS A 69 6.17 11.38 2.08
C LYS A 69 6.24 11.16 0.57
N HIS A 70 5.29 10.42 0.02
CA HIS A 70 5.23 10.11 -1.41
C HIS A 70 4.30 11.02 -2.22
N HIS A 71 3.71 12.04 -1.59
CA HIS A 71 2.80 13.00 -2.23
C HIS A 71 1.63 12.32 -2.96
N TYR A 72 1.09 11.23 -2.41
CA TYR A 72 -0.04 10.52 -3.03
C TYR A 72 -1.38 11.25 -2.86
N PHE A 73 -1.46 12.16 -1.89
CA PHE A 73 -2.55 13.12 -1.77
C PHE A 73 -1.95 14.51 -1.95
N GLU A 74 -2.23 15.12 -3.11
CA GLU A 74 -2.05 16.56 -3.27
C GLU A 74 -3.26 17.25 -2.63
N SER A 75 -2.99 18.32 -1.88
CA SER A 75 -3.97 19.31 -1.42
C SER A 75 -4.26 20.33 -2.51
#